data_AF-A0A923THJ4-F1
#
_entry.id   AF-A0A923THJ4-F1
#
_cell.length_a   1.000
_cell.length_b   1.000
_cell.length_c   1.000
_cell.angle_alpha   90.00
_cell.angle_beta   90.00
_cell.angle_gamma   90.00
#
_symmetry.space_group_name_H-M   'P 1'
#
loop_
_entity.id
_entity.type
_entity.pdbx_description
1 polymer ?
#
loop_
_entity_poly.entity_id
_entity_poly.type
_entity_poly.pdbx_seq_one_letter_code
_entity_poly.pdbx_strand_id
1 'polypeptide(L)'
;MIFRAVGDGRPYPDPGMSSREWAALPPTQVALDHLITTKKVLDLDVLLAEDSTFYGDMFAHVVQWRGELYLEDGLHRALRCA
;
A
#
# COMPACT_ATOMS: atom_id res chain seq x y z
N MET A 1 -12.03 -11.20 -6.09
CA MET A 1 -11.00 -10.33 -6.70
C MET A 1 -9.93 -10.08 -5.67
N ILE A 2 -8.66 -9.87 -6.05
CA ILE A 2 -7.57 -9.62 -5.08
C ILE A 2 -7.75 -8.24 -4.42
N PHE A 3 -8.09 -7.21 -5.19
CA PHE A 3 -8.40 -5.87 -4.71
C PHE A 3 -9.88 -5.53 -4.93
N ARG A 4 -10.42 -4.59 -4.15
CA ARG A 4 -11.78 -4.06 -4.34
C ARG A 4 -11.93 -3.37 -5.69
N ALA A 5 -10.95 -2.53 -6.03
CA ALA A 5 -10.87 -1.80 -7.28
C ALA A 5 -9.42 -1.38 -7.58
N VAL A 6 -9.17 -0.97 -8.83
CA VAL A 6 -7.88 -0.46 -9.29
C VAL A 6 -8.01 1.01 -9.65
N GLY A 7 -7.29 1.88 -8.95
CA GLY A 7 -7.26 3.33 -9.18
C GLY A 7 -6.02 3.79 -9.96
N ASP A 8 -6.05 5.05 -10.39
CA ASP A 8 -4.94 5.73 -11.09
C ASP A 8 -4.58 7.03 -10.34
N GLY A 9 -3.76 6.90 -9.32
CA GLY A 9 -3.41 7.98 -8.42
C GLY A 9 -4.33 8.09 -7.19
N ARG A 10 -4.00 9.09 -6.37
CA ARG A 10 -4.65 9.35 -5.08
C ARG A 10 -5.86 10.26 -5.29
N PRO A 11 -7.06 9.90 -4.81
CA PRO A 11 -8.22 10.81 -4.81
C PRO A 11 -8.21 11.80 -3.62
N TYR A 12 -7.14 11.82 -2.84
CA TYR A 12 -6.91 12.66 -1.67
C TYR A 12 -5.62 13.47 -1.82
N PRO A 13 -5.49 14.60 -1.08
CA PRO A 13 -4.23 15.34 -0.99
C PRO A 13 -3.10 14.46 -0.45
N ASP A 14 -1.85 14.80 -0.79
CA ASP A 14 -0.69 14.11 -0.24
C ASP A 14 -0.74 14.11 1.30
N PRO A 15 -0.67 12.92 1.96
CA PRO A 15 -0.70 12.85 3.42
C PRO A 15 0.42 13.63 4.10
N GLY A 16 1.51 13.94 3.39
CA GLY A 16 2.65 14.69 3.93
C GLY A 16 3.41 13.94 5.03
N MET A 17 3.19 12.62 5.15
CA MET A 17 3.81 11.78 6.16
C MET A 17 5.16 11.25 5.68
N SER A 18 6.17 11.41 6.51
CA SER A 18 7.48 10.79 6.35
C SER A 18 7.43 9.29 6.64
N SER A 19 8.40 8.52 6.12
CA SER A 19 8.52 7.07 6.41
C SER A 19 8.61 6.77 7.92
N ARG A 20 9.20 7.68 8.71
CA ARG A 20 9.31 7.51 10.16
C ARG A 20 7.96 7.61 10.86
N GLU A 21 7.08 8.50 10.38
CA GLU A 21 5.74 8.66 10.93
C GLU A 21 4.86 7.46 10.56
N TRP A 22 5.01 6.92 9.35
CA TRP A 22 4.37 5.65 8.97
C TRP A 22 4.82 4.47 9.85
N ALA A 23 6.13 4.32 10.06
CA ALA A 23 6.67 3.24 10.91
C ALA A 23 6.26 3.36 12.39
N ALA A 24 5.84 4.54 12.85
CA ALA A 24 5.32 4.74 14.20
C ALA A 24 3.86 4.29 14.37
N LEU A 25 3.11 4.12 13.26
CA LEU A 25 1.74 3.62 13.33
C LEU A 25 1.74 2.13 13.66
N PRO A 26 0.89 1.67 14.60
CA PRO A 26 0.76 0.26 14.87
C PRO A 26 0.17 -0.45 13.62
N PRO A 27 0.75 -1.58 13.18
CA PRO A 27 0.24 -2.31 12.03
C PRO A 27 -1.16 -2.85 12.32
N THR A 28 -2.05 -2.75 11.35
CA THR A 28 -3.41 -3.30 11.41
C THR A 28 -3.62 -4.28 10.27
N GLN A 29 -4.37 -5.35 10.54
CA GLN A 29 -4.73 -6.31 9.51
C GLN A 29 -5.89 -5.77 8.68
N VAL A 30 -5.72 -5.73 7.35
CA VAL A 30 -6.75 -5.32 6.40
C VAL A 30 -6.80 -6.35 5.27
N ALA A 31 -8.01 -6.77 4.90
CA ALA A 31 -8.20 -7.69 3.78
C ALA A 31 -7.97 -6.97 2.45
N LEU A 32 -7.27 -7.62 1.51
CA LEU A 32 -6.93 -6.99 0.22
C LEU A 32 -8.16 -6.63 -0.61
N ASP A 33 -9.23 -7.41 -0.52
CA ASP A 33 -10.48 -7.19 -1.23
C ASP A 33 -11.30 -5.99 -0.69
N HIS A 34 -10.84 -5.35 0.39
CA HIS A 34 -11.34 -4.06 0.86
C HIS A 34 -10.54 -2.86 0.32
N LEU A 35 -9.35 -3.10 -0.26
CA LEU A 35 -8.44 -2.05 -0.69
C LEU A 35 -8.66 -1.64 -2.15
N ILE A 36 -8.54 -0.34 -2.40
CA ILE A 36 -8.47 0.27 -3.73
C ILE A 36 -7.01 0.65 -4.00
N THR A 37 -6.41 0.18 -5.09
CA THR A 37 -5.02 0.57 -5.38
C THR A 37 -4.94 2.02 -5.87
N THR A 38 -3.86 2.71 -5.51
CA THR A 38 -3.52 4.01 -6.12
C THR A 38 -2.60 3.89 -7.34
N LYS A 39 -2.09 2.67 -7.60
CA LYS A 39 -1.25 2.34 -8.75
C LYS A 39 -1.93 1.26 -9.59
N LYS A 40 -1.90 1.44 -10.92
CA LYS A 40 -2.40 0.45 -11.89
C LYS A 40 -1.38 -0.63 -12.24
N VAL A 41 -0.11 -0.25 -12.29
CA VAL A 41 0.98 -1.11 -12.75
C VAL A 41 1.71 -1.67 -11.54
N LEU A 42 1.83 -2.99 -11.51
CA LEU A 42 2.76 -3.69 -10.65
C LEU A 42 4.01 -4.00 -11.45
N ASP A 43 5.15 -3.56 -10.94
CA ASP A 43 6.45 -3.94 -11.49
C ASP A 43 6.88 -5.28 -10.90
N LEU A 44 7.08 -6.27 -11.76
CA LEU A 44 7.48 -7.62 -11.37
C LEU A 44 8.92 -7.68 -10.86
N ASP A 45 9.82 -6.83 -11.36
CA ASP A 45 11.19 -6.78 -10.86
C ASP A 45 11.21 -6.29 -9.41
N VAL A 46 10.37 -5.31 -9.08
CA VAL A 46 10.17 -4.84 -7.70
C VAL A 46 9.49 -5.93 -6.84
N LEU A 47 8.52 -6.66 -7.41
CA LEU A 47 7.85 -7.76 -6.71
C LEU A 47 8.80 -8.92 -6.41
N LEU A 48 9.79 -9.19 -7.26
CA LEU A 48 10.68 -10.35 -7.16
C LEU A 48 12.03 -10.04 -6.50
N ALA A 49 12.41 -8.76 -6.38
CA ALA A 49 13.66 -8.39 -5.75
C ALA A 49 13.78 -8.93 -4.31
N GLU A 50 14.95 -9.47 -3.94
CA GLU A 50 15.19 -9.97 -2.58
C GLU A 50 15.28 -8.82 -1.56
N ASP A 51 15.65 -7.62 -2.02
CA ASP A 51 15.80 -6.40 -1.20
C ASP A 51 14.50 -5.57 -1.07
N SER A 52 13.35 -5.98 -1.63
CA SER A 52 12.12 -5.16 -1.57
C SER A 52 11.51 -5.04 -0.15
N THR A 53 12.04 -5.78 0.83
CA THR A 53 11.74 -5.62 2.26
C THR A 53 12.77 -4.75 3.00
N PHE A 54 13.79 -4.22 2.31
CA PHE A 54 14.95 -3.57 2.92
C PHE A 54 15.10 -2.08 2.58
N TYR A 55 13.99 -1.36 2.46
CA TYR A 55 13.98 0.11 2.52
C TYR A 55 13.02 0.58 3.62
N GLY A 56 13.36 0.26 4.86
CA GLY A 56 12.84 0.93 6.07
C GLY A 56 11.39 0.66 6.47
N ASP A 57 10.54 0.13 5.59
CA ASP A 57 9.12 -0.08 5.88
C ASP A 57 8.65 -1.51 5.62
N MET A 58 8.25 -2.19 6.69
CA MET A 58 7.84 -3.61 6.65
C MET A 58 6.41 -3.79 6.15
N PHE A 59 5.58 -2.74 6.21
CA PHE A 59 4.15 -2.83 5.95
C PHE A 59 3.75 -1.98 4.74
N ALA A 60 2.59 -2.31 4.18
CA ALA A 60 1.95 -1.48 3.18
C ALA A 60 1.28 -0.27 3.85
N HIS A 61 1.20 0.85 3.14
CA HIS A 61 0.55 2.06 3.64
C HIS A 61 -0.86 2.15 3.10
N VAL A 62 -1.81 2.35 4.01
CA VAL A 62 -3.23 2.46 3.68
C VAL A 62 -3.77 3.77 4.19
N VAL A 63 -4.47 4.50 3.33
CA VAL A 63 -5.14 5.76 3.66
C VAL A 63 -6.64 5.54 3.60
N GLN A 64 -7.34 5.92 4.66
CA GLN A 64 -8.80 5.99 4.63
C GLN A 64 -9.24 7.37 4.10
N TRP A 65 -10.03 7.39 3.04
CA TRP A 65 -10.57 8.62 2.48
C TRP A 65 -12.02 8.44 2.04
N ARG A 66 -12.91 9.30 2.55
CA ARG A 66 -14.36 9.27 2.26
C ARG A 66 -15.00 7.89 2.46
N GLY A 67 -14.57 7.17 3.49
CA GLY A 67 -15.08 5.84 3.84
C GLY A 67 -14.45 4.67 3.09
N GLU A 68 -13.53 4.95 2.16
CA GLU A 68 -12.85 3.95 1.33
C GLU A 68 -11.38 3.79 1.76
N LEU A 69 -10.82 2.59 1.59
CA LEU A 69 -9.43 2.28 1.92
C LEU A 69 -8.58 2.23 0.66
N TYR A 70 -7.53 3.04 0.63
CA TYR A 70 -6.63 3.14 -0.51
C TYR A 70 -5.24 2.63 -0.16
N LEU A 71 -4.75 1.70 -0.97
CA LEU A 71 -3.38 1.22 -0.89
C LEU A 71 -2.46 2.25 -1.53
N GLU A 72 -1.86 3.07 -0.67
CA GLU A 72 -1.04 4.23 -0.99
C GLU A 72 0.37 3.81 -1.44
N ASP A 73 0.97 2.89 -0.69
CA ASP A 73 2.29 2.36 -1.00
C ASP A 73 2.43 0.90 -0.54
N GLY A 74 3.46 0.23 -1.07
CA GLY A 74 3.77 -1.15 -0.69
C GLY A 74 2.90 -2.18 -1.40
N LEU A 75 2.48 -1.93 -2.65
CA LEU A 75 1.66 -2.87 -3.44
C LEU A 75 2.28 -4.29 -3.52
N HIS A 76 3.58 -4.38 -3.76
CA HIS A 76 4.31 -5.65 -3.77
C HIS A 76 4.36 -6.30 -2.37
N ARG A 77 4.50 -5.50 -1.30
CA ARG A 77 4.48 -5.99 0.09
C ARG A 77 3.11 -6.57 0.42
N ALA A 78 2.03 -5.85 0.08
CA ALA A 78 0.66 -6.29 0.30
C ALA A 78 0.36 -7.63 -0.40
N LEU A 79 0.87 -7.84 -1.63
CA LEU A 79 0.70 -9.10 -2.37
C LEU A 79 1.57 -10.24 -1.84
N ARG A 80 2.78 -9.97 -1.33
CA ARG A 80 3.64 -11.00 -0.72
C ARG A 80 3.11 -11.50 0.62
N CYS A 81 2.38 -10.67 1.35
CA CYS A 81 1.79 -11.01 2.65
C CYS A 81 0.41 -11.69 2.56
N ALA A 82 -0.10 -11.90 1.34
CA ALA A 82 -1.44 -12.42 1.07
C ALA A 82 -1.52 -13.95 1.06
#